data_AF-A0AAW8T0M5-F1
#
_entry.id   AF-A0AAW8T0M5-F1
#
_cell.length_a   1.000
_cell.length_b   1.000
_cell.length_c   1.000
_cell.angle_alpha   90.00
_cell.angle_beta   90.00
_cell.angle_gamma   90.00
#
_symmetry.space_group_name_H-M   'P 1'
#
loop_
_entity.id
_entity.type
_entity.pdbx_description
1 polymer ?
#
loop_
_entity_poly.entity_id
_entity_poly.type
_entity_poly.pdbx_seq_one_letter_code
_entity_poly.pdbx_strand_id
1 'polypeptide(L)'
;FEHPEYPFLRANIDRDVVGEKAILECKTANQFLSKEWDGEEVPLSYLCQVQHYMNVLDRDYCYFAVLIGGQKFIWKRIERDQELIDSITKRLIGFWEENVIKGLEPSIDGSDATKKFLNTHYNEEGLNEITLSNHFDELIESKKQLKETEKSIKIQIQEIDNQIKSELGKRNAVIGISPKHVISWKQQNRTTLDKKLLTEKYPEVANDSSIYKTSSYKKLVEK
;
A
#
# COMPACT_ATOMS: atom_id res chain seq x y z
N PHE A 1 -2.11 21.75 -17.54
CA PHE A 1 -3.33 22.48 -17.10
C PHE A 1 -3.15 22.90 -15.66
N GLU A 2 -3.70 24.05 -15.28
CA GLU A 2 -3.63 24.62 -13.93
C GLU A 2 -5.05 24.87 -13.40
N HIS A 3 -5.27 24.63 -12.12
CA HIS A 3 -6.58 24.86 -11.50
C HIS A 3 -6.85 26.37 -11.44
N PRO A 4 -8.06 26.85 -11.79
CA PRO A 4 -8.36 28.28 -11.88
C PRO A 4 -8.17 29.02 -10.54
N GLU A 5 -8.52 28.39 -9.42
CA GLU A 5 -8.40 29.00 -8.09
C GLU A 5 -7.09 28.69 -7.36
N TYR A 6 -6.43 27.57 -7.69
CA TYR A 6 -5.26 27.06 -6.96
C TYR A 6 -4.16 26.67 -7.95
N PRO A 7 -3.37 27.62 -8.48
CA PRO A 7 -2.46 27.36 -9.62
C PRO A 7 -1.37 26.30 -9.38
N PHE A 8 -1.07 25.98 -8.11
CA PHE A 8 -0.17 24.89 -7.73
C PHE A 8 -0.79 23.49 -7.93
N LEU A 9 -2.13 23.40 -7.98
CA LEU A 9 -2.84 22.20 -8.39
C LEU A 9 -2.78 22.08 -9.91
N ARG A 10 -1.91 21.18 -10.40
CA ARG A 10 -1.63 20.99 -11.81
C ARG A 10 -2.06 19.62 -12.30
N ALA A 11 -2.44 19.56 -13.57
CA ALA A 11 -2.79 18.33 -14.27
C ALA A 11 -2.04 18.21 -15.59
N ASN A 12 -1.55 17.00 -15.86
CA ASN A 12 -0.93 16.61 -17.12
C ASN A 12 -1.65 15.38 -17.65
N ILE A 13 -2.79 15.61 -18.28
CA ILE A 13 -3.62 14.57 -18.89
C ILE A 13 -2.99 14.08 -20.19
N ASP A 14 -3.26 12.85 -20.57
CA ASP A 14 -2.87 12.36 -21.90
C ASP A 14 -3.70 13.02 -23.01
N ARG A 15 -5.01 13.22 -22.77
CA ARG A 15 -5.87 13.89 -23.75
C ARG A 15 -7.12 14.53 -23.13
N ASP A 16 -7.45 15.72 -23.61
CA ASP A 16 -8.77 16.34 -23.45
C ASP A 16 -9.70 15.85 -24.57
N VAL A 17 -10.85 15.27 -24.23
CA VAL A 17 -11.73 14.61 -25.20
C VAL A 17 -12.47 15.68 -26.01
N VAL A 18 -12.46 15.52 -27.33
CA VAL A 18 -13.10 16.48 -28.24
C VAL A 18 -14.60 16.24 -28.25
N GLY A 19 -15.39 17.27 -27.94
CA GLY A 19 -16.85 17.20 -27.98
C GLY A 19 -17.51 16.65 -26.71
N GLU A 20 -16.72 16.29 -25.70
CA GLU A 20 -17.20 15.77 -24.41
C GLU A 20 -16.48 16.51 -23.26
N LYS A 21 -17.16 16.70 -22.13
CA LYS A 21 -16.53 17.20 -20.90
C LYS A 21 -15.76 16.08 -20.19
N ALA A 22 -14.80 15.47 -20.90
CA ALA A 22 -14.09 14.30 -20.42
C ALA A 22 -12.58 14.39 -20.68
N ILE A 23 -11.83 13.63 -19.89
CA ILE A 23 -10.39 13.41 -20.11
C ILE A 23 -10.14 11.94 -20.43
N LEU A 24 -9.02 11.66 -21.09
CA LEU A 24 -8.49 10.32 -21.28
C LEU A 24 -7.14 10.23 -20.57
N GLU A 25 -6.98 9.16 -19.79
CA GLU A 25 -5.74 8.75 -19.12
C GLU A 25 -5.38 7.34 -19.57
N CYS A 26 -4.15 7.15 -20.02
CA CYS A 26 -3.61 5.93 -20.60
C CYS A 26 -2.44 5.42 -19.76
N LYS A 27 -2.49 4.16 -19.34
CA LYS A 27 -1.38 3.50 -18.64
C LYS A 27 -0.97 2.20 -19.31
N THR A 28 0.29 1.85 -19.12
CA THR A 28 0.79 0.49 -19.36
C THR A 28 1.08 -0.16 -18.02
N ALA A 29 0.56 -1.37 -17.79
CA ALA A 29 0.75 -2.09 -16.54
C ALA A 29 1.45 -3.44 -16.77
N ASN A 30 2.20 -3.91 -15.78
CA ASN A 30 2.81 -5.23 -15.81
C ASN A 30 1.73 -6.32 -15.70
N GLN A 31 1.91 -7.47 -16.35
CA GLN A 31 0.99 -8.61 -16.33
C GLN A 31 0.67 -9.10 -14.91
N PHE A 32 1.60 -8.96 -13.96
CA PHE A 32 1.38 -9.33 -12.55
C PHE A 32 0.31 -8.49 -11.85
N LEU A 33 -0.01 -7.29 -12.36
CA LEU A 33 -1.05 -6.42 -11.83
C LEU A 33 -2.44 -6.71 -12.41
N SER A 34 -2.56 -7.72 -13.30
CA SER A 34 -3.83 -8.05 -13.96
C SER A 34 -5.02 -8.25 -13.01
N LYS A 35 -4.76 -8.80 -11.81
CA LYS A 35 -5.78 -9.01 -10.77
C LYS A 35 -6.33 -7.71 -10.17
N GLU A 36 -5.56 -6.63 -10.17
CA GLU A 36 -6.03 -5.32 -9.69
C GLU A 36 -7.05 -4.68 -10.65
N TRP A 37 -7.20 -5.26 -11.84
CA TRP A 37 -8.13 -4.83 -12.88
C TRP A 37 -9.28 -5.82 -13.09
N ASP A 38 -9.37 -6.87 -12.27
CA ASP A 38 -10.49 -7.80 -12.30
C ASP A 38 -11.67 -7.19 -11.52
N GLY A 39 -12.76 -6.88 -12.21
CA GLY A 39 -13.94 -6.19 -11.66
C GLY A 39 -14.13 -4.78 -12.21
N GLU A 40 -15.00 -4.00 -11.58
CA GLU A 40 -15.34 -2.62 -12.03
C GLU A 40 -14.43 -1.56 -11.42
N GLU A 41 -13.75 -1.84 -10.31
CA GLU A 41 -12.94 -0.85 -9.59
C GLU A 41 -11.55 -0.59 -10.19
N VAL A 42 -11.07 0.64 -10.05
CA VAL A 42 -9.74 1.10 -10.50
C VAL A 42 -8.86 1.27 -9.25
N PRO A 43 -7.56 0.94 -9.30
CA PRO A 43 -6.68 1.14 -8.14
C PRO A 43 -6.77 2.56 -7.58
N LEU A 44 -6.83 2.68 -6.25
CA LEU A 44 -7.14 3.94 -5.55
C LEU A 44 -6.20 5.09 -5.93
N SER A 45 -4.92 4.81 -6.16
CA SER A 45 -3.94 5.82 -6.59
C SER A 45 -4.30 6.44 -7.94
N TYR A 46 -4.75 5.63 -8.90
CA TYR A 46 -5.21 6.11 -10.20
C TYR A 46 -6.55 6.83 -10.10
N LEU A 47 -7.45 6.35 -9.24
CA LEU A 47 -8.72 7.02 -8.95
C LEU A 47 -8.46 8.44 -8.43
N CYS A 48 -7.62 8.59 -7.40
CA CYS A 48 -7.24 9.92 -6.87
C CYS A 48 -6.61 10.81 -7.95
N GLN A 49 -5.74 10.26 -8.81
CA GLN A 49 -5.11 11.01 -9.89
C GLN A 49 -6.13 11.59 -10.86
N VAL A 50 -7.07 10.79 -11.35
CA VAL A 50 -8.04 11.26 -12.35
C VAL A 50 -9.11 12.16 -11.75
N GLN A 51 -9.52 11.93 -10.50
CA GLN A 51 -10.42 12.85 -9.78
C GLN A 51 -9.76 14.23 -9.63
N HIS A 52 -8.47 14.27 -9.27
CA HIS A 52 -7.70 15.50 -9.25
C HIS A 52 -7.63 16.18 -10.63
N TYR A 53 -7.37 15.43 -11.70
CA TYR A 53 -7.35 16.00 -13.06
C TYR A 53 -8.71 16.54 -13.49
N MET A 54 -9.80 15.84 -13.19
CA MET A 54 -11.16 16.32 -13.45
C MET A 54 -11.47 17.58 -12.64
N ASN A 55 -10.94 17.71 -11.42
CA ASN A 55 -11.05 18.93 -10.63
C ASN A 55 -10.30 20.11 -11.28
N VAL A 56 -9.04 19.90 -11.69
CA VAL A 56 -8.21 20.92 -12.32
C VAL A 56 -8.82 21.47 -13.62
N LEU A 57 -9.42 20.61 -14.44
CA LEU A 57 -9.94 21.01 -15.76
C LEU A 57 -11.43 21.35 -15.78
N ASP A 58 -12.20 21.10 -14.72
CA ASP A 58 -13.67 21.08 -14.73
C ASP A 58 -14.21 20.07 -15.78
N ARG A 59 -14.06 18.78 -15.48
CA ARG A 59 -14.52 17.67 -16.33
C ARG A 59 -15.45 16.75 -15.54
N ASP A 60 -16.38 16.14 -16.26
CA ASP A 60 -17.48 15.35 -15.70
C ASP A 60 -17.08 13.87 -15.51
N TYR A 61 -16.20 13.34 -16.36
CA TYR A 61 -15.71 11.97 -16.28
C TYR A 61 -14.34 11.78 -16.95
N CYS A 62 -13.71 10.65 -16.66
CA CYS A 62 -12.44 10.22 -17.23
C CYS A 62 -12.60 8.85 -17.90
N TYR A 63 -12.11 8.71 -19.13
CA TYR A 63 -11.80 7.42 -19.72
C TYR A 63 -10.42 6.98 -19.24
N PHE A 64 -10.36 5.90 -18.48
CA PHE A 64 -9.10 5.31 -18.03
C PHE A 64 -8.81 4.06 -18.86
N ALA A 65 -7.78 4.12 -19.69
CA ALA A 65 -7.34 3.02 -20.54
C ALA A 65 -6.05 2.41 -20.01
N VAL A 66 -5.99 1.09 -19.94
CA VAL A 66 -4.79 0.36 -19.50
C VAL A 66 -4.45 -0.78 -20.46
N LEU A 67 -3.19 -0.84 -20.88
CA LEU A 67 -2.62 -1.98 -21.61
C LEU A 67 -1.78 -2.82 -20.65
N ILE A 68 -2.27 -4.01 -20.31
CA ILE A 68 -1.67 -4.92 -19.33
C ILE A 68 -0.83 -5.98 -20.05
N GLY A 69 0.46 -6.03 -19.72
CA GLY A 69 1.44 -6.96 -20.30
C GLY A 69 1.78 -6.70 -21.78
N GLY A 70 1.11 -5.74 -22.43
CA GLY A 70 1.17 -5.54 -23.88
C GLY A 70 0.12 -6.32 -24.67
N GLN A 71 -0.66 -7.21 -24.03
CA GLN A 71 -1.66 -8.04 -24.70
C GLN A 71 -3.11 -7.79 -24.28
N LYS A 72 -3.37 -7.33 -23.04
CA LYS A 72 -4.74 -7.18 -22.52
C LYS A 72 -5.07 -5.71 -22.39
N PHE A 73 -5.93 -5.21 -23.26
CA PHE A 73 -6.46 -3.86 -23.19
C PHE A 73 -7.76 -3.83 -22.38
N ILE A 74 -7.83 -2.93 -21.40
CA ILE A 74 -9.04 -2.66 -20.61
C ILE A 74 -9.23 -1.15 -20.60
N TRP A 75 -10.48 -0.70 -20.68
CA TRP A 75 -10.81 0.69 -20.38
C TRP A 75 -12.02 0.75 -19.46
N LYS A 76 -12.07 1.81 -18.66
CA LYS A 76 -13.16 2.09 -17.72
C LYS A 76 -13.54 3.55 -17.79
N ARG A 77 -14.82 3.86 -17.59
CA ARG A 77 -15.29 5.23 -17.39
C ARG A 77 -15.40 5.49 -15.89
N ILE A 78 -14.78 6.56 -15.42
CA ILE A 78 -14.76 6.98 -14.03
C ILE A 78 -15.52 8.30 -13.97
N GLU A 79 -16.65 8.33 -13.26
CA GLU A 79 -17.40 9.57 -13.05
C GLU A 79 -16.70 10.46 -12.04
N ARG A 80 -16.91 11.77 -12.17
CA ARG A 80 -16.52 12.74 -11.14
C ARG A 80 -17.21 12.42 -9.81
N ASP A 81 -16.42 12.31 -8.76
CA ASP A 81 -16.88 12.17 -7.38
C ASP A 81 -16.49 13.44 -6.62
N GLN A 82 -17.47 14.32 -6.42
CA GLN A 82 -17.20 15.62 -5.80
C GLN A 82 -16.77 15.49 -4.33
N GLU A 83 -17.29 14.50 -3.59
CA GLU A 83 -16.93 14.31 -2.18
C GLU A 83 -15.45 13.87 -2.06
N LEU A 84 -15.03 12.95 -2.93
CA LEU A 84 -13.64 12.53 -3.01
C LEU A 84 -12.73 13.67 -3.46
N ILE A 85 -13.15 14.45 -4.46
CA ILE A 85 -12.40 15.62 -4.94
C ILE A 85 -12.20 16.65 -3.83
N ASP A 86 -13.25 16.97 -3.07
CA ASP A 86 -13.19 17.95 -1.99
C ASP A 86 -12.21 17.48 -0.89
N SER A 87 -12.28 16.20 -0.54
CA SER A 87 -11.38 15.57 0.44
C SER A 87 -9.91 15.60 0.00
N ILE A 88 -9.64 15.27 -1.27
CA ILE A 88 -8.28 15.32 -1.85
C ILE A 88 -7.78 16.76 -1.90
N THR A 89 -8.58 17.66 -2.47
CA THR A 89 -8.22 19.06 -2.70
C THR A 89 -7.89 19.77 -1.39
N LYS A 90 -8.71 19.57 -0.35
CA LYS A 90 -8.43 20.11 1.00
C LYS A 90 -7.07 19.66 1.54
N ARG A 91 -6.72 18.37 1.36
CA ARG A 91 -5.42 17.83 1.81
C ARG A 91 -4.26 18.40 1.00
N LEU A 92 -4.42 18.52 -0.32
CA LEU A 92 -3.38 19.07 -1.20
C LEU A 92 -3.11 20.55 -0.90
N ILE A 93 -4.15 21.35 -0.68
CA ILE A 93 -4.02 22.76 -0.27
C ILE A 93 -3.31 22.85 1.07
N GLY A 94 -3.77 22.08 2.08
CA GLY A 94 -3.14 22.08 3.40
C GLY A 94 -1.66 21.70 3.34
N PHE A 95 -1.31 20.65 2.57
CA PHE A 95 0.10 20.27 2.38
C PHE A 95 0.91 21.37 1.68
N TRP A 96 0.36 21.99 0.64
CA TRP A 96 1.05 23.06 -0.08
C TRP A 96 1.30 24.29 0.80
N GLU A 97 0.28 24.76 1.52
CA GLU A 97 0.35 25.97 2.34
C GLU A 97 1.18 25.76 3.61
N GLU A 98 0.98 24.64 4.31
CA GLU A 98 1.64 24.41 5.59
C GLU A 98 3.04 23.82 5.42
N ASN A 99 3.26 22.91 4.47
CA ASN A 99 4.55 22.24 4.34
C ASN A 99 5.43 22.87 3.27
N VAL A 100 4.90 23.07 2.05
CA VAL A 100 5.72 23.53 0.93
C VAL A 100 6.07 25.02 1.05
N ILE A 101 5.07 25.89 1.23
CA ILE A 101 5.30 27.34 1.30
C ILE A 101 6.09 27.73 2.56
N LYS A 102 5.73 27.18 3.72
CA LYS A 102 6.41 27.51 4.99
C LYS A 102 7.74 26.75 5.17
N GLY A 103 8.02 25.77 4.32
CA GLY A 103 9.20 24.91 4.45
C GLY A 103 9.18 24.06 5.72
N LEU A 104 7.98 23.69 6.20
CA LEU A 104 7.82 22.86 7.40
C LEU A 104 7.73 21.39 6.99
N GLU A 105 8.60 20.57 7.57
CA GLU A 105 8.57 19.13 7.34
C GLU A 105 7.20 18.55 7.77
N PRO A 106 6.64 17.61 6.99
CA PRO A 106 5.43 16.90 7.39
C PRO A 106 5.68 16.11 8.67
N SER A 107 4.62 15.90 9.45
CA SER A 107 4.71 15.11 10.68
C SER A 107 5.10 13.65 10.38
N ILE A 108 5.88 13.06 11.29
CA ILE A 108 6.20 11.64 11.26
C ILE A 108 4.91 10.84 11.50
N ASP A 109 4.57 9.98 10.55
CA ASP A 109 3.39 9.13 10.59
C ASP A 109 3.73 7.64 10.47
N GLY A 110 2.69 6.80 10.49
CA GLY A 110 2.82 5.34 10.35
C GLY A 110 2.95 4.85 8.91
N SER A 111 3.13 5.73 7.92
CA SER A 111 3.17 5.35 6.51
C SER A 111 4.49 4.69 6.10
N ASP A 112 4.44 3.85 5.06
CA ASP A 112 5.65 3.27 4.46
C ASP A 112 6.56 4.35 3.85
N ALA A 113 6.00 5.49 3.44
CA ALA A 113 6.77 6.62 2.93
C ALA A 113 7.64 7.23 4.03
N THR A 114 7.08 7.50 5.21
CA THR A 114 7.84 7.98 6.38
C THR A 114 8.89 6.97 6.81
N LYS A 115 8.53 5.68 6.87
CA LYS A 115 9.50 4.61 7.18
C LYS A 115 10.66 4.59 6.19
N LYS A 116 10.39 4.72 4.88
CA LYS A 116 11.42 4.76 3.84
C LYS A 116 12.29 6.01 3.96
N PHE A 117 11.69 7.17 4.22
CA PHE A 117 12.40 8.42 4.47
C PHE A 117 13.37 8.26 5.63
N LEU A 118 12.90 7.84 6.80
CA LEU A 118 13.73 7.65 8.00
C LEU A 118 14.87 6.66 7.77
N ASN A 119 14.60 5.52 7.14
CA ASN A 119 15.62 4.52 6.84
C ASN A 119 16.64 4.96 5.78
N THR A 120 16.28 5.89 4.89
CA THR A 120 17.18 6.38 3.84
C THR A 120 18.02 7.55 4.33
N HIS A 121 17.38 8.52 4.99
CA HIS A 121 18.03 9.75 5.46
C HIS A 121 18.85 9.54 6.74
N TYR A 122 18.49 8.58 7.59
CA TYR A 122 19.21 8.28 8.83
C TYR A 122 19.82 6.87 8.80
N ASN A 123 20.48 6.49 7.71
CA ASN A 123 21.06 5.15 7.53
C ASN A 123 22.45 4.97 8.17
N GLU A 124 23.21 6.03 8.43
CA GLU A 124 24.56 5.97 8.98
C GLU A 124 24.58 5.71 10.49
N GLU A 125 25.39 4.77 10.96
CA GLU A 125 25.51 4.46 12.38
C GLU A 125 26.14 5.64 13.14
N GLY A 126 25.42 6.13 14.16
CA GLY A 126 25.91 7.18 15.04
C GLY A 126 26.68 6.58 16.23
N LEU A 127 27.64 7.34 16.77
CA LEU A 127 28.46 6.93 17.92
C LEU A 127 28.00 7.56 19.24
N ASN A 128 27.02 8.47 19.18
CA ASN A 128 26.60 9.26 20.33
C ASN A 128 25.34 8.68 20.95
N GLU A 129 25.28 8.73 22.28
CA GLU A 129 24.08 8.50 23.05
C GLU A 129 23.43 9.84 23.41
N ILE A 130 22.10 9.88 23.41
CA ILE A 130 21.33 11.07 23.81
C ILE A 130 20.31 10.68 24.88
N THR A 131 19.99 11.61 25.76
CA THR A 131 18.86 11.48 26.68
C THR A 131 17.60 11.94 25.95
N LEU A 132 16.64 11.04 25.80
CA LEU A 132 15.31 11.38 25.29
C LEU A 132 14.48 12.07 26.38
N SER A 133 13.59 12.98 25.99
CA SER A 133 12.64 13.61 26.91
C SER A 133 11.57 12.61 27.38
N ASN A 134 11.01 12.83 28.57
CA ASN A 134 9.96 11.99 29.18
C ASN A 134 8.75 11.71 28.26
N HIS A 135 8.45 12.58 27.31
CA HIS A 135 7.41 12.31 26.30
C HIS A 135 7.62 10.98 25.54
N PHE A 136 8.87 10.55 25.32
CA PHE A 136 9.14 9.28 24.66
C PHE A 136 8.83 8.06 25.55
N ASP A 137 8.85 8.21 26.88
CA ASP A 137 8.38 7.15 27.78
C ASP A 137 6.88 6.92 27.58
N GLU A 138 6.10 8.01 27.49
CA GLU A 138 4.65 7.93 27.21
C GLU A 138 4.37 7.24 25.87
N LEU A 139 5.16 7.55 24.83
CA LEU A 139 5.05 6.90 23.52
C LEU A 139 5.41 5.40 23.57
N ILE A 140 6.43 5.02 24.34
CA ILE A 140 6.83 3.62 24.52
C ILE A 140 5.75 2.84 25.25
N GLU A 141 5.18 3.40 26.33
CA GLU A 141 4.09 2.75 27.06
C GLU A 141 2.82 2.63 26.22
N SER A 142 2.45 3.69 25.47
CA SER A 142 1.34 3.62 24.50
C SER A 142 1.58 2.51 23.46
N LYS A 143 2.80 2.43 22.92
CA LYS A 143 3.18 1.37 21.97
C LYS A 143 3.08 -0.04 22.59
N LYS A 144 3.42 -0.24 23.87
CA LYS A 144 3.25 -1.52 24.55
C LYS A 144 1.79 -1.92 24.66
N GLN A 145 0.93 -1.02 25.10
CA GLN A 145 -0.53 -1.26 25.19
C GLN A 145 -1.14 -1.61 23.83
N LEU A 146 -0.71 -0.92 22.77
CA LEU A 146 -1.15 -1.22 21.40
C LEU A 146 -0.69 -2.62 20.96
N LYS A 147 0.53 -3.05 21.29
CA LYS A 147 1.00 -4.42 21.01
C LYS A 147 0.22 -5.49 21.76
N GLU A 148 -0.16 -5.23 23.01
CA GLU A 148 -0.99 -6.16 23.78
C GLU A 148 -2.38 -6.30 23.17
N THR A 149 -2.95 -5.17 22.74
CA THR A 149 -4.23 -5.13 22.02
C THR A 149 -4.13 -5.88 20.69
N GLU A 150 -3.07 -5.65 19.90
CA GLU A 150 -2.82 -6.36 18.65
C GLU A 150 -2.72 -7.88 18.88
N LYS A 151 -2.03 -8.31 19.94
CA LYS A 151 -1.92 -9.73 20.31
C LYS A 151 -3.28 -10.31 20.68
N SER A 152 -4.08 -9.59 21.48
CA SER A 152 -5.43 -10.02 21.87
C SER A 152 -6.34 -10.18 20.65
N ILE A 153 -6.34 -9.21 19.73
CA ILE A 153 -7.12 -9.26 18.48
C ILE A 153 -6.68 -10.46 17.62
N LYS A 154 -5.38 -10.71 17.49
CA LYS A 154 -4.86 -11.89 16.75
C LYS A 154 -5.35 -13.21 17.36
N ILE A 155 -5.41 -13.30 18.68
CA ILE A 155 -5.95 -14.49 19.36
C ILE A 155 -7.43 -14.66 19.04
N GLN A 156 -8.23 -13.59 19.10
CA GLN A 156 -9.66 -13.64 18.79
C GLN A 156 -9.93 -14.03 17.33
N ILE A 157 -9.18 -13.47 16.37
CA ILE A 157 -9.25 -13.88 14.95
C ILE A 157 -8.92 -15.36 14.82
N GLN A 158 -7.85 -15.82 15.49
CA GLN A 158 -7.44 -17.22 15.43
C GLN A 158 -8.48 -18.17 16.04
N GLU A 159 -9.17 -17.74 17.09
CA GLU A 159 -10.27 -18.49 17.71
C GLU A 159 -11.44 -18.66 16.73
N ILE A 160 -11.87 -17.58 16.08
CA ILE A 160 -12.92 -17.61 15.04
C ILE A 160 -12.49 -18.52 13.88
N ASP A 161 -11.27 -18.38 13.37
CA ASP A 161 -10.72 -19.24 12.33
C ASP A 161 -10.76 -20.72 12.72
N ASN A 162 -10.43 -21.03 13.98
CA ASN A 162 -10.44 -22.40 14.49
C ASN A 162 -11.86 -22.96 14.63
N GLN A 163 -12.84 -22.14 15.01
CA GLN A 163 -14.25 -22.54 15.02
C GLN A 163 -14.72 -22.91 13.61
N ILE A 164 -14.39 -22.10 12.60
CA ILE A 164 -14.73 -22.37 11.19
C ILE A 164 -14.04 -23.66 10.70
N LYS A 165 -12.73 -23.81 10.95
CA LYS A 165 -11.98 -25.02 10.59
C LYS A 165 -12.52 -26.27 11.28
N SER A 166 -12.96 -26.15 12.54
CA SER A 166 -13.58 -27.24 13.27
C SER A 166 -14.86 -27.72 12.59
N GLU A 167 -15.74 -26.81 12.18
CA GLU A 167 -16.98 -27.17 11.49
C GLU A 167 -16.76 -27.76 10.09
N LEU A 168 -15.80 -27.22 9.33
CA LEU A 168 -15.41 -27.79 8.04
C LEU A 168 -14.77 -29.17 8.21
N GLY A 169 -13.85 -29.30 9.17
CA GLY A 169 -13.10 -30.53 9.46
C GLY A 169 -14.00 -31.68 9.91
N LYS A 170 -14.98 -31.42 10.80
CA LYS A 170 -15.98 -32.42 11.22
C LYS A 170 -16.77 -33.02 10.05
N ARG A 171 -16.89 -32.28 8.94
CA ARG A 171 -17.63 -32.68 7.73
C ARG A 171 -16.73 -33.07 6.57
N ASN A 172 -15.41 -33.10 6.79
CA ASN A 172 -14.40 -33.30 5.75
C ASN A 172 -14.62 -32.37 4.54
N ALA A 173 -15.05 -31.13 4.79
CA ALA A 173 -15.44 -30.16 3.78
C ALA A 173 -14.28 -29.23 3.45
N VAL A 174 -14.05 -28.99 2.16
CA VAL A 174 -13.05 -28.03 1.67
C VAL A 174 -13.62 -26.64 1.41
N ILE A 175 -14.95 -26.51 1.36
CA ILE A 175 -15.68 -25.25 1.12
C ILE A 175 -16.86 -25.18 2.08
N GLY A 176 -17.09 -24.01 2.68
CA GLY A 176 -18.29 -23.66 3.44
C GLY A 176 -18.98 -22.44 2.84
N ILE A 177 -20.31 -22.45 2.77
CA ILE A 177 -21.12 -21.35 2.21
C ILE A 177 -22.04 -20.85 3.32
N SER A 178 -22.03 -19.53 3.54
CA SER A 178 -22.97 -18.81 4.40
C SER A 178 -23.75 -17.80 3.54
N PRO A 179 -24.82 -17.17 4.06
CA PRO A 179 -25.61 -16.21 3.29
C PRO A 179 -24.83 -15.04 2.67
N LYS A 180 -23.66 -14.69 3.23
CA LYS A 180 -22.84 -13.55 2.78
C LYS A 180 -21.42 -13.92 2.34
N HIS A 181 -20.98 -15.16 2.57
CA HIS A 181 -19.57 -15.51 2.38
C HIS A 181 -19.39 -16.94 1.86
N VAL A 182 -18.35 -17.13 1.06
CA VAL A 182 -17.82 -18.43 0.65
C VAL A 182 -16.43 -18.59 1.26
N ILE A 183 -16.23 -19.63 2.08
CA ILE A 183 -14.99 -19.92 2.78
C ILE A 183 -14.35 -21.17 2.18
N SER A 184 -13.04 -21.12 1.91
CA SER A 184 -12.28 -22.24 1.36
C SER A 184 -11.15 -22.63 2.31
N TRP A 185 -11.11 -23.90 2.72
CA TRP A 185 -10.03 -24.48 3.50
C TRP A 185 -9.48 -25.70 2.76
N LYS A 186 -8.55 -25.44 1.84
CA LYS A 186 -7.94 -26.44 0.96
C LYS A 186 -6.49 -26.67 1.37
N GLN A 187 -6.01 -27.90 1.20
CA GLN A 187 -4.59 -28.19 1.32
C GLN A 187 -3.79 -27.39 0.28
N GLN A 188 -2.67 -26.81 0.70
CA GLN A 188 -1.74 -26.09 -0.17
C GLN A 188 -0.34 -26.68 0.06
N ASN A 189 0.37 -26.96 -1.03
CA ASN A 189 1.74 -27.46 -0.98
C ASN A 189 2.70 -26.33 -1.36
N ARG A 190 3.73 -26.10 -0.53
CA ARG A 190 4.81 -25.17 -0.83
C ARG A 190 6.14 -25.91 -0.68
N THR A 191 6.94 -25.90 -1.73
CA THR A 191 8.32 -26.39 -1.68
C THR A 191 9.24 -25.20 -1.44
N THR A 192 10.08 -25.29 -0.42
CA THR A 192 11.12 -24.30 -0.11
C THR A 192 12.45 -25.00 0.04
N LEU A 193 13.53 -24.28 -0.25
CA LEU A 193 14.89 -24.77 -0.01
C LEU A 193 15.08 -25.06 1.48
N ASP A 194 15.40 -26.30 1.80
CA ASP A 194 15.84 -26.68 3.14
C ASP A 194 17.30 -26.28 3.31
N LYS A 195 17.54 -25.15 3.99
CA LYS A 195 18.90 -24.65 4.21
C LYS A 195 19.76 -25.63 5.01
N LYS A 196 19.18 -26.35 5.97
CA LYS A 196 19.93 -27.29 6.79
C LYS A 196 20.39 -28.47 5.94
N LEU A 197 19.49 -29.02 5.15
CA LEU A 197 19.81 -30.12 4.24
C LEU A 197 20.79 -29.70 3.13
N LEU A 198 20.70 -28.45 2.66
CA LEU A 198 21.68 -27.88 1.73
C LEU A 198 23.08 -27.83 2.37
N THR A 199 23.20 -27.31 3.59
CA THR A 199 24.48 -27.26 4.30
C THR A 199 25.04 -28.65 4.57
N GLU A 200 24.20 -29.64 4.86
CA GLU A 200 24.63 -31.03 5.09
C GLU A 200 25.10 -31.73 3.80
N LYS A 201 24.39 -31.53 2.67
CA LYS A 201 24.69 -32.24 1.41
C LYS A 201 25.66 -31.51 0.48
N TYR A 202 25.65 -30.18 0.51
CA TYR A 202 26.40 -29.30 -0.40
C TYR A 202 27.03 -28.12 0.40
N PRO A 203 27.92 -28.41 1.36
CA PRO A 203 28.52 -27.39 2.22
C PRO A 203 29.32 -26.33 1.45
N GLU A 204 29.91 -26.70 0.31
CA GLU A 204 30.64 -25.79 -0.57
C GLU A 204 29.73 -24.70 -1.15
N VAL A 205 28.51 -25.08 -1.56
CA VAL A 205 27.51 -24.12 -2.07
C VAL A 205 26.96 -23.29 -0.92
N ALA A 206 26.67 -23.91 0.22
CA ALA A 206 26.11 -23.21 1.38
C ALA A 206 27.05 -22.14 1.94
N ASN A 207 28.37 -22.33 1.82
CA ASN A 207 29.39 -21.41 2.32
C ASN A 207 29.91 -20.42 1.26
N ASP A 208 29.45 -20.52 0.02
CA ASP A 208 29.79 -19.55 -1.03
C ASP A 208 29.10 -18.21 -0.74
N SER A 209 29.86 -17.21 -0.29
CA SER A 209 29.31 -15.89 0.03
C SER A 209 28.79 -15.15 -1.21
N SER A 210 29.23 -15.53 -2.42
CA SER A 210 28.83 -14.87 -3.67
C SER A 210 27.37 -15.12 -4.04
N ILE A 211 26.78 -16.22 -3.55
CA ILE A 211 25.37 -16.54 -3.79
C ILE A 211 24.42 -15.85 -2.80
N TYR A 212 24.95 -15.19 -1.76
CA TYR A 212 24.16 -14.46 -0.78
C TYR A 212 24.18 -12.96 -1.07
N LYS A 213 22.98 -12.37 -1.06
CA LYS A 213 22.82 -10.92 -1.05
C LYS A 213 22.82 -10.42 0.39
N THR A 214 23.82 -9.62 0.75
CA THR A 214 23.85 -8.91 2.03
C THR A 214 23.10 -7.58 1.91
N SER A 215 22.22 -7.30 2.88
CA SER A 215 21.56 -6.01 3.04
C SER A 215 21.72 -5.51 4.47
N SER A 216 22.15 -4.26 4.64
CA SER A 216 22.24 -3.58 5.93
C SER A 216 20.97 -2.74 6.19
N TYR A 217 20.53 -2.69 7.45
CA TYR A 217 19.42 -1.86 7.89
C TYR A 217 19.56 -1.56 9.39
N LYS A 218 19.06 -0.40 9.82
CA LYS A 218 18.92 -0.09 11.25
C LYS A 218 17.64 -0.70 11.81
N LYS A 219 17.73 -1.25 13.02
CA LYS A 219 16.60 -1.83 13.72
C LYS A 219 16.33 -1.06 15.00
N LEU A 220 15.09 -0.58 15.16
CA LEU A 220 14.62 -0.07 16.44
C LEU A 220 14.38 -1.24 17.39
N VAL A 221 15.10 -1.25 18.52
CA VAL A 221 14.96 -2.26 19.57
C VAL A 221 14.79 -1.55 20.90
N GLU A 222 13.76 -1.95 21.63
CA GLU A 222 13.59 -1.63 23.05
C GLU A 222 14.23 -2.78 23.84
N LYS A 223 15.12 -2.45 24.78
CA LYS A 223 15.84 -3.43 25.60
C LYS A 223 15.13 -3.65 26.92
#